data_AF-A0AAV4ZZ95-F1
#
_entry.id   AF-A0AAV4ZZ95-F1
#
_cell.length_a   1.000
_cell.length_b   1.000
_cell.length_c   1.000
_cell.angle_alpha   90.00
_cell.angle_beta   90.00
_cell.angle_gamma   90.00
#
_symmetry.space_group_name_H-M   'P 1'
#
loop_
_entity.id
_entity.type
_entity.pdbx_description
1 polymer ?
#
loop_
_entity_poly.entity_id
_entity_poly.type
_entity_poly.pdbx_seq_one_letter_code
_entity_poly.pdbx_strand_id
1 'polypeptide(L)'
;MALCTFGLYRVGLGNLEKKELAREKTWSRIHLIPLLLAEGDRDTYRRQQAAISREREIMKDVQGWEPGKSVYNNPKPSDQNIVVL
;
A
#
# COMPACT_ATOMS: atom_id res chain seq x y z
N MET A 1 -7.18 10.69 -48.34
CA MET A 1 -6.15 9.84 -47.71
C MET A 1 -5.05 10.65 -47.02
N ALA A 2 -4.45 11.68 -47.62
CA ALA A 2 -3.31 12.44 -47.06
C ALA A 2 -3.55 13.09 -45.67
N LEU A 3 -4.77 13.56 -45.40
CA LEU A 3 -5.12 14.12 -44.08
C LEU A 3 -5.10 13.05 -42.97
N CYS A 4 -5.64 11.86 -43.27
CA CYS A 4 -5.66 10.75 -42.32
C CYS A 4 -4.25 10.22 -42.05
N THR A 5 -3.39 10.13 -43.07
CA THR A 5 -2.00 9.66 -42.90
C THR A 5 -1.17 10.65 -42.09
N PHE A 6 -1.34 11.96 -42.28
CA PHE A 6 -0.69 12.98 -41.45
C PHE A 6 -1.20 12.95 -40.00
N GLY A 7 -2.51 12.76 -39.81
CA GLY A 7 -3.09 12.57 -38.47
C GLY A 7 -2.48 11.39 -37.72
N LEU A 8 -2.39 10.22 -38.38
CA LEU A 8 -1.77 9.02 -37.80
C LEU A 8 -0.28 9.21 -37.50
N TYR A 9 0.46 9.93 -38.36
CA TYR A 9 1.86 10.27 -38.10
C TYR A 9 2.04 11.13 -36.84
N ARG A 10 1.23 12.18 -36.67
CA ARG A 10 1.25 13.04 -35.48
C ARG A 10 0.88 12.28 -34.20
N VAL A 11 -0.11 11.38 -34.28
CA VAL A 11 -0.47 10.51 -33.15
C VAL A 11 0.66 9.54 -32.81
N GLY A 12 1.34 8.97 -33.81
CA GLY A 12 2.50 8.10 -33.63
C GLY A 12 3.61 8.80 -32.83
N LEU A 13 3.94 10.03 -33.20
CA LEU A 13 4.92 10.86 -32.47
C LEU A 13 4.48 11.14 -31.03
N GLY A 14 3.22 11.58 -30.82
CA GLY A 14 2.71 11.86 -29.48
C GLY A 14 2.64 10.62 -28.59
N ASN A 15 2.42 9.44 -29.16
CA ASN A 15 2.44 8.19 -28.41
C ASN A 15 3.85 7.79 -27.96
N LEU A 16 4.89 8.12 -28.73
CA LEU A 16 6.28 7.90 -28.31
C LEU A 16 6.64 8.80 -27.13
N GLU A 17 6.29 10.09 -27.21
CA GLU A 17 6.53 11.04 -26.11
C GLU A 17 5.82 10.61 -24.82
N LYS A 18 4.54 10.22 -24.91
CA LYS A 18 3.77 9.72 -23.76
C LYS A 18 4.38 8.48 -23.11
N LYS A 19 5.00 7.59 -23.90
CA LYS A 19 5.69 6.41 -23.36
C LYS A 19 6.89 6.82 -22.52
N GLU A 20 7.65 7.82 -22.95
CA GLU A 20 8.82 8.27 -22.19
C GLU A 20 8.43 9.03 -20.93
N LEU A 21 7.38 9.85 -20.98
CA LEU A 21 6.80 10.46 -19.77
C LEU A 21 6.28 9.40 -18.78
N ALA A 22 5.64 8.34 -19.27
CA ALA A 22 5.18 7.23 -18.43
C ALA A 22 6.35 6.45 -17.83
N ARG A 23 7.44 6.27 -18.60
CA ARG A 23 8.68 5.65 -18.13
C ARG A 23 9.29 6.49 -17.02
N GLU A 24 9.46 7.79 -17.23
CA GLU A 24 9.98 8.73 -16.21
C GLU A 24 9.14 8.66 -14.93
N LYS A 25 7.82 8.77 -15.03
CA LYS A 25 6.91 8.66 -13.88
C LYS A 25 7.07 7.32 -13.13
N THR A 26 7.24 6.23 -13.86
CA THR A 26 7.43 4.89 -13.29
C THR A 26 8.77 4.80 -12.56
N TRP A 27 9.85 5.31 -13.16
CA TRP A 27 11.17 5.37 -12.52
C TRP A 27 11.14 6.26 -11.29
N SER A 28 10.52 7.44 -11.33
CA SER A 28 10.35 8.27 -10.14
C SER A 28 9.65 7.50 -9.02
N ARG A 29 8.61 6.74 -9.34
CA ARG A 29 7.89 5.92 -8.36
C ARG A 29 8.77 4.81 -7.78
N ILE A 30 9.53 4.07 -8.60
CA ILE A 30 10.41 2.99 -8.13
C ILE A 30 11.41 3.48 -7.08
N HIS A 31 11.94 4.69 -7.25
CA HIS A 31 12.87 5.27 -6.28
C HIS A 31 12.20 5.76 -5.00
N LEU A 32 10.93 6.13 -5.05
CA LEU A 32 10.19 6.65 -3.89
C LEU A 32 9.45 5.56 -3.11
N ILE A 33 9.01 4.47 -3.77
CA ILE A 33 8.26 3.39 -3.13
C ILE A 33 8.96 2.83 -1.89
N PRO A 34 10.28 2.53 -1.89
CA PRO A 34 10.92 1.93 -0.72
C PRO A 34 10.82 2.80 0.52
N LEU A 35 10.93 4.12 0.37
CA LEU A 35 10.78 5.07 1.47
C LEU A 35 9.34 5.06 2.00
N LEU A 36 8.36 5.19 1.11
CA LEU A 36 6.94 5.21 1.47
C LEU A 36 6.48 3.90 2.12
N LEU A 37 6.99 2.76 1.63
CA LEU A 37 6.72 1.45 2.19
C LEU A 37 7.27 1.34 3.61
N ALA A 38 8.52 1.76 3.82
CA ALA A 38 9.15 1.74 5.14
C ALA A 38 8.43 2.66 6.16
N GLU A 39 7.95 3.83 5.71
CA GLU A 39 7.13 4.71 6.56
C GLU A 39 5.77 4.08 6.88
N GLY A 40 5.11 3.47 5.89
CA GLY A 40 3.87 2.72 6.07
C GLY A 40 4.02 1.59 7.08
N ASP A 41 5.07 0.78 6.96
CA ASP A 41 5.36 -0.35 7.85
C ASP A 41 5.60 0.12 9.31
N ARG A 42 6.24 1.27 9.51
CA ARG A 42 6.44 1.83 10.85
C ARG A 42 5.13 2.29 11.47
N ASP A 43 4.28 2.95 10.70
CA ASP A 43 3.01 3.48 11.18
C ASP A 43 1.99 2.36 11.46
N THR A 44 1.95 1.33 10.60
CA THR A 44 1.11 0.13 10.84
C THR A 44 1.54 -0.57 12.12
N TYR A 45 2.84 -0.84 12.30
CA TYR A 45 3.35 -1.46 13.53
C TYR A 45 3.00 -0.66 14.79
N ARG A 46 3.16 0.68 14.74
CA ARG A 46 2.78 1.57 15.84
C ARG A 46 1.30 1.45 16.19
N ARG A 47 0.41 1.43 15.18
CA ARG A 47 -1.03 1.26 15.40
C ARG A 47 -1.37 -0.12 15.97
N GLN A 48 -0.71 -1.18 15.51
CA GLN A 48 -0.92 -2.54 16.02
C GLN A 48 -0.56 -2.62 17.50
N GLN A 49 0.58 -2.07 17.89
CA GLN A 49 1.00 -2.06 19.30
C GLN A 49 0.05 -1.24 20.18
N ALA A 50 -0.46 -0.11 19.67
CA ALA A 50 -1.48 0.69 20.35
C ALA A 50 -2.85 -0.04 20.43
N ALA A 51 -3.19 -0.90 19.48
CA ALA A 51 -4.39 -1.71 19.53
C ALA A 51 -4.27 -2.85 20.55
N ILE A 52 -3.13 -3.57 20.57
CA ILE A 52 -2.88 -4.67 21.51
C ILE A 52 -2.83 -4.16 22.96
N SER A 53 -2.22 -3.00 23.20
CA SER A 53 -2.22 -2.38 24.53
C SER A 53 -3.62 -2.02 25.01
N ARG A 54 -4.44 -1.38 24.15
CA ARG A 54 -5.86 -1.11 24.45
C ARG A 54 -6.67 -2.38 24.67
N GLU A 55 -6.48 -3.40 23.83
CA GLU A 55 -7.15 -4.69 23.97
C GLU A 55 -6.83 -5.35 25.31
N ARG A 56 -5.55 -5.32 25.72
CA ARG A 56 -5.10 -5.84 27.02
C ARG A 56 -5.78 -5.13 28.20
N GLU A 57 -5.97 -3.82 28.11
CA GLU A 57 -6.63 -3.04 29.17
C GLU A 57 -8.14 -3.31 29.23
N ILE A 58 -8.80 -3.42 28.07
CA ILE A 58 -10.25 -3.64 27.97
C ILE A 58 -10.62 -5.08 28.37
N MET A 59 -9.84 -6.07 27.93
CA MET A 59 -10.17 -7.49 28.10
C MET A 59 -9.53 -8.14 29.33
N LYS A 60 -8.98 -7.33 30.26
CA LYS A 60 -8.31 -7.81 31.47
C LYS A 60 -9.20 -8.69 32.37
N ASP A 61 -10.51 -8.46 32.36
CA ASP A 61 -11.47 -9.11 33.24
C ASP A 61 -12.13 -10.36 32.60
N VAL A 62 -11.74 -10.71 31.37
CA VAL A 62 -12.32 -11.84 30.62
C VAL A 62 -11.44 -13.09 30.77
N GLN A 63 -11.99 -14.14 31.37
CA GLN A 63 -11.26 -15.40 31.58
C GLN A 63 -10.95 -16.11 30.24
N GLY A 64 -9.69 -16.44 30.01
CA GLY A 64 -9.24 -17.16 28.82
C GLY A 64 -8.95 -16.28 27.60
N TRP A 65 -8.99 -14.95 27.74
CA TRP A 65 -8.63 -14.03 26.67
C TRP A 65 -7.12 -13.83 26.58
N GLU A 66 -6.56 -14.01 25.37
CA GLU A 66 -5.14 -13.79 25.06
C GLU A 66 -5.03 -12.61 24.09
N PRO A 67 -4.60 -11.42 24.53
CA PRO A 67 -4.46 -10.25 23.67
C PRO A 67 -3.50 -10.50 22.51
N GLY A 68 -3.88 -10.08 21.29
CA GLY A 68 -3.05 -10.23 20.10
C GLY A 68 -2.92 -11.65 19.54
N LYS A 69 -3.69 -12.63 20.02
CA LYS A 69 -3.73 -13.97 19.43
C LYS A 69 -4.35 -13.93 18.03
N SER A 70 -3.67 -14.50 17.05
CA SER A 70 -4.21 -14.64 15.69
C SER A 70 -5.43 -15.58 15.68
N VAL A 71 -6.48 -15.18 14.97
CA VAL A 71 -7.65 -16.02 14.68
C VAL A 71 -7.28 -17.18 13.74
N TYR A 72 -6.28 -16.99 12.89
CA TYR A 72 -5.84 -17.96 11.90
C TYR A 72 -4.67 -18.80 12.42
N ASN A 73 -4.68 -20.09 12.12
CA ASN A 73 -3.58 -21.04 12.42
C ASN A 73 -2.36 -20.89 11.50
N ASN A 74 -2.39 -19.93 10.57
CA ASN A 74 -1.29 -19.68 9.66
C ASN A 74 -0.24 -18.80 10.35
N PRO A 75 1.05 -19.14 10.32
CA PRO A 75 2.10 -18.31 10.93
C PRO A 75 2.37 -17.00 10.16
N LYS A 76 1.78 -16.79 8.99
CA LYS A 76 1.97 -15.57 8.20
C LYS A 76 1.26 -14.37 8.84
N PRO A 77 1.85 -13.16 8.80
CA PRO A 77 1.15 -11.94 9.19
C PRO A 77 -0.14 -11.78 8.38
N SER A 78 -1.24 -11.47 9.08
CA SER A 78 -2.51 -11.11 8.46
C SER A 78 -2.64 -9.59 8.37
N ASP A 79 -3.29 -9.11 7.31
CA ASP A 79 -3.64 -7.69 7.20
C ASP A 79 -4.68 -7.34 8.27
N GLN A 80 -4.26 -6.51 9.24
CA GLN A 80 -5.13 -6.10 10.33
C GLN A 80 -5.92 -4.85 9.93
N ASN A 81 -7.25 -4.97 9.84
CA ASN A 81 -8.15 -3.82 9.79
C ASN A 81 -8.25 -3.20 11.19
N ILE A 82 -7.34 -2.30 11.51
CA ILE A 82 -7.31 -1.61 12.80
C ILE A 82 -8.39 -0.52 12.78
N VAL A 83 -9.56 -0.82 13.36
CA VAL A 83 -10.63 0.15 13.55
C VAL A 83 -10.27 1.03 14.75
N VAL A 84 -10.02 2.32 14.49
CA VAL A 84 -9.86 3.30 15.56
C VAL A 84 -11.27 3.74 15.98
N LEU A 85 -11.76 3.19 17.10
CA LEU A 85 -12.93 3.71 17.81
C LEU A 85 -12.58 5.01 18.53
#